data_AF-A0A1A6Y6F1-F1
#
_entry.id   AF-A0A1A6Y6F1-F1
#
_cell.length_a   1.000
_cell.length_b   1.000
_cell.length_c   1.000
_cell.angle_alpha   90.00
_cell.angle_beta   90.00
_cell.angle_gamma   90.00
#
_symmetry.space_group_name_H-M   'P 1'
#
loop_
_entity.id
_entity.type
_entity.pdbx_description
1 polymer ?
#
loop_
_entity_poly.entity_id
_entity_poly.type
_entity_poly.pdbx_seq_one_letter_code
_entity_poly.pdbx_strand_id
1 'polypeptide(L)'
;MLPSHGYQGFRTATIPAGWVKMEYGWVLWWNGRQIAQVSPAGDRGVHVHLDARKMWQTKEVRAASIAQGKRYAERWCAARLYPELPLRAAVARLTDNTPIPLPPEPPGLPPTREQQQQARRLAEASTAATARLREALEPRRPPAETKPRPKDARKAWIRAGLEQLRRGV
;
A
#
# COMPACT_ATOMS: atom_id res chain seq x y z
N MET A 1 -6.70 23.46 5.72
CA MET A 1 -6.85 23.33 4.26
C MET A 1 -5.88 22.27 3.78
N LEU A 2 -6.38 21.09 3.39
CA LEU A 2 -5.57 20.03 2.80
C LEU A 2 -5.79 20.04 1.28
N PRO A 3 -4.78 20.38 0.45
CA PRO A 3 -4.83 20.02 -0.94
C PRO A 3 -4.29 18.60 -1.11
N SER A 4 -4.69 17.94 -2.20
CA SER A 4 -4.20 16.64 -2.66
C SER A 4 -4.92 15.43 -2.05
N HIS A 5 -6.12 15.14 -2.57
CA HIS A 5 -6.56 13.74 -2.68
C HIS A 5 -5.70 13.06 -3.75
N GLY A 6 -4.42 12.83 -3.41
CA GLY A 6 -3.54 11.95 -4.17
C GLY A 6 -4.03 10.52 -3.96
N TYR A 7 -4.97 10.08 -4.79
CA TYR A 7 -5.43 8.70 -4.81
C TYR A 7 -4.24 7.81 -5.22
N GLN A 8 -3.52 7.27 -4.23
CA GLN A 8 -2.40 6.32 -4.38
C GLN A 8 -2.86 4.89 -4.77
N GLY A 9 -4.08 4.74 -5.29
CA GLY A 9 -4.73 3.43 -5.46
C GLY A 9 -4.39 2.65 -6.74
N PHE A 10 -3.61 3.19 -7.68
CA PHE A 10 -3.25 2.46 -8.89
C PHE A 10 -1.73 2.24 -9.00
N ARG A 11 -1.24 1.21 -8.31
CA ARG A 11 -0.04 0.45 -8.72
C ARG A 11 -0.41 -0.57 -9.82
N THR A 12 -1.18 -0.16 -10.82
CA THR A 12 -1.45 -0.97 -12.01
C THR A 12 -0.50 -0.55 -13.12
N ALA A 13 -0.02 -1.51 -13.91
CA ALA A 13 0.87 -1.31 -15.06
C ALA A 13 0.29 -0.40 -16.17
N THR A 14 -0.93 0.13 -15.99
CA THR A 14 -1.60 1.02 -16.92
C THR A 14 -2.05 2.27 -16.19
N ILE A 15 -1.55 3.42 -16.65
CA ILE A 15 -1.96 4.74 -16.19
C ILE A 15 -3.44 4.92 -16.54
N PRO A 16 -4.33 5.26 -15.58
CA PRO A 16 -5.74 5.48 -15.89
C PRO A 16 -5.85 6.68 -16.85
N ALA A 17 -6.57 6.47 -17.94
CA ALA A 17 -6.91 7.49 -18.94
C ALA A 17 -8.44 7.52 -19.11
N GLY A 18 -8.97 8.73 -19.36
CA GLY A 18 -10.38 8.96 -19.59
C GLY A 18 -11.27 8.94 -18.35
N TRP A 19 -12.56 8.69 -18.54
CA TRP A 19 -13.56 8.78 -17.48
C TRP A 19 -13.58 7.51 -16.63
N VAL A 20 -13.29 7.66 -15.34
CA VAL A 20 -13.40 6.62 -14.33
C VAL A 20 -14.58 6.92 -13.42
N LYS A 21 -15.44 5.93 -13.17
CA LYS A 21 -16.52 6.03 -12.19
C LYS A 21 -15.94 5.80 -10.79
N MET A 22 -16.16 6.75 -9.90
CA MET A 22 -15.80 6.71 -8.48
C MET A 22 -17.06 6.71 -7.60
N GLU A 23 -16.91 6.52 -6.30
CA GLU A 23 -18.03 6.48 -5.33
C GLU A 23 -18.89 7.75 -5.37
N TYR A 24 -18.25 8.92 -5.47
CA TYR A 24 -18.91 10.23 -5.38
C TYR A 24 -19.08 10.94 -6.74
N GLY A 25 -18.85 10.26 -7.86
CA GLY A 25 -19.00 10.85 -9.19
C GLY A 25 -18.09 10.25 -10.24
N TRP A 26 -17.82 11.03 -11.28
CA TRP A 26 -16.97 10.66 -12.40
C TRP A 26 -15.73 11.53 -12.42
N VAL A 27 -14.56 10.91 -12.60
CA VAL A 27 -13.28 11.61 -12.64
C VAL A 27 -12.64 11.40 -14.00
N LEU A 28 -12.21 12.49 -14.62
CA LEU A 28 -11.46 12.45 -15.87
C LEU A 28 -9.96 12.43 -15.57
N TRP A 29 -9.28 11.38 -16.03
CA TRP A 29 -7.85 11.18 -15.88
C TRP A 29 -7.10 11.45 -17.17
N TRP A 30 -5.94 12.07 -17.05
CA TRP A 30 -5.02 12.34 -18.15
C TRP A 30 -3.58 12.26 -17.64
N ASN A 31 -2.76 11.41 -18.28
CA ASN A 31 -1.36 11.19 -17.90
C ASN A 31 -1.16 10.94 -16.39
N GLY A 32 -2.06 10.18 -15.77
CA GLY A 32 -1.97 9.84 -14.34
C GLY A 32 -2.38 10.96 -13.39
N ARG A 33 -2.95 12.05 -13.91
CA ARG A 33 -3.49 13.16 -13.12
C ARG A 33 -5.00 13.29 -13.34
N GLN A 34 -5.73 13.54 -12.25
CA GLN A 34 -7.12 13.98 -12.31
C GLN A 34 -7.18 15.41 -12.86
N ILE A 35 -7.96 15.62 -13.91
CA ILE A 35 -8.09 16.92 -14.58
C ILE A 35 -9.53 17.46 -14.58
N ALA A 36 -10.52 16.62 -14.24
CA ALA A 36 -11.89 17.06 -13.98
C ALA A 36 -12.62 16.07 -13.06
N GLN A 37 -13.63 16.57 -12.36
CA GLN A 37 -14.58 15.78 -11.59
C GLN A 37 -15.99 16.23 -11.89
N VAL A 38 -16.90 15.28 -12.03
CA VAL A 38 -18.33 15.50 -12.24
C VAL A 38 -19.06 14.72 -11.16
N SER A 39 -19.59 15.42 -10.16
CA SER A 39 -20.34 14.84 -9.07
C SER A 39 -21.81 15.26 -9.15
N PRO A 40 -22.75 14.38 -8.79
CA PRO A 40 -24.11 14.81 -8.51
C PRO A 40 -24.05 15.90 -7.44
N ALA A 41 -24.69 17.03 -7.71
CA ALA A 41 -25.00 17.97 -6.64
C ALA A 41 -26.40 17.63 -6.11
N GLY A 42 -26.77 18.22 -4.97
CA GLY A 42 -28.14 18.12 -4.45
C GLY A 42 -29.21 18.61 -5.45
N ASP A 43 -30.46 18.58 -4.99
CA ASP A 43 -31.68 19.25 -5.52
C ASP A 43 -31.92 19.41 -7.03
N ARG A 44 -31.20 18.67 -7.91
CA ARG A 44 -31.26 18.55 -9.38
C ARG A 44 -30.10 19.20 -10.16
N GLY A 45 -28.91 19.34 -9.56
CA GLY A 45 -27.72 19.83 -10.25
C GLY A 45 -26.61 18.79 -10.40
N VAL A 46 -25.65 19.10 -11.26
CA VAL A 46 -24.34 18.43 -11.31
C VAL A 46 -23.26 19.46 -11.05
N HIS A 47 -22.34 19.17 -10.16
CA HIS A 47 -21.15 19.97 -9.94
C HIS A 47 -20.01 19.45 -10.81
N VAL A 48 -19.33 20.37 -11.49
CA VAL A 48 -18.21 20.09 -12.38
C VAL A 48 -17.02 20.89 -11.89
N HIS A 49 -16.02 20.19 -11.37
CA HIS A 49 -14.74 20.76 -10.96
C HIS A 49 -13.70 20.48 -12.05
N LEU A 50 -12.92 21.49 -12.45
CA LEU A 50 -12.01 21.44 -13.59
C LEU A 50 -10.61 21.89 -13.20
N ASP A 51 -9.58 21.08 -13.48
CA ASP A 51 -8.17 21.35 -13.16
C ASP A 51 -7.21 20.79 -14.25
N ALA A 52 -7.15 21.45 -15.41
CA ALA A 52 -6.45 20.89 -16.57
C ALA A 52 -4.94 21.20 -16.66
N ARG A 53 -4.39 22.23 -15.99
CA ARG A 53 -2.99 22.63 -16.27
C ARG A 53 -2.27 23.38 -15.15
N LYS A 54 -2.90 24.37 -14.53
CA LYS A 54 -2.31 25.19 -13.45
C LYS A 54 -3.32 25.35 -12.33
N MET A 55 -2.86 25.27 -11.07
CA MET A 55 -3.72 25.29 -9.88
C MET A 55 -4.60 26.55 -9.72
N TRP A 56 -4.26 27.65 -10.39
CA TRP A 56 -5.05 28.89 -10.41
C TRP A 56 -6.02 29.00 -11.60
N GLN A 57 -6.04 28.01 -12.49
CA GLN A 57 -7.02 27.93 -13.57
C GLN A 57 -8.18 26.98 -13.23
N THR A 58 -8.27 26.57 -11.97
CA THR A 58 -9.33 25.73 -11.46
C THR A 58 -10.68 26.43 -11.60
N LYS A 59 -11.68 25.71 -12.11
CA LYS A 59 -13.02 26.27 -12.32
C LYS A 59 -14.08 25.31 -11.81
N GLU A 60 -15.08 25.87 -11.13
CA GLU A 60 -16.31 25.16 -10.76
C GLU A 60 -17.48 25.63 -11.62
N VAL A 61 -18.27 24.67 -12.10
CA VAL A 61 -19.42 24.91 -12.97
C VAL A 61 -20.58 24.01 -12.57
N ARG A 62 -21.81 24.50 -12.72
CA ARG A 62 -23.03 23.69 -12.61
C ARG A 62 -23.48 23.22 -13.99
N ALA A 63 -23.89 21.97 -14.07
CA ALA A 63 -24.51 21.39 -15.27
C ALA A 63 -25.88 20.81 -14.92
N ALA A 64 -26.78 20.76 -15.90
CA ALA A 64 -28.12 20.19 -15.73
C ALA A 64 -28.10 18.64 -15.72
N SER A 65 -27.02 18.02 -16.21
CA SER A 65 -26.87 16.56 -16.21
C SER A 65 -25.40 16.12 -16.19
N ILE A 66 -25.15 14.87 -15.81
CA ILE A 66 -23.81 14.27 -15.82
C ILE A 66 -23.24 14.26 -17.23
N ALA A 67 -24.07 13.92 -18.23
CA ALA A 67 -23.64 13.88 -19.62
C ALA A 67 -23.22 15.27 -20.13
N GLN A 68 -23.97 16.31 -19.77
CA GLN A 68 -23.60 17.69 -20.09
C GLN A 68 -22.31 18.10 -19.36
N GLY A 69 -22.19 17.77 -18.08
CA GLY A 69 -21.00 18.05 -17.28
C GLY A 69 -19.74 17.41 -17.86
N LYS A 70 -19.83 16.14 -18.26
CA LYS A 70 -18.72 15.42 -18.91
C LYS A 70 -18.31 16.07 -20.23
N ARG A 71 -19.27 16.36 -21.13
CA ARG A 71 -18.98 17.02 -22.43
C ARG A 71 -18.34 18.40 -22.25
N TYR A 72 -18.82 19.17 -21.27
CA TYR A 72 -18.24 20.47 -20.97
C TYR A 72 -16.81 20.33 -20.45
N ALA A 73 -16.58 19.41 -19.50
CA ALA A 73 -15.26 19.12 -18.96
C ALA A 73 -14.28 18.67 -20.06
N GLU A 74 -14.66 17.72 -20.90
CA GLU A 74 -13.85 17.26 -22.03
C GLU A 74 -13.40 18.41 -22.92
N ARG A 75 -14.33 19.26 -23.37
CA ARG A 75 -14.02 20.40 -24.26
C ARG A 75 -13.14 21.43 -23.55
N TRP A 76 -13.43 21.74 -22.29
CA TRP A 76 -12.69 22.73 -21.52
C TRP A 76 -11.25 22.29 -21.25
N CYS A 77 -11.06 21.01 -20.91
CA CYS A 77 -9.76 20.39 -20.69
C CYS A 77 -8.99 20.24 -22.01
N ALA A 78 -9.63 19.73 -23.07
CA ALA A 78 -9.01 19.51 -24.37
C ALA A 78 -8.43 20.80 -24.96
N ALA A 79 -9.20 21.91 -24.92
CA ALA A 79 -8.75 23.21 -25.39
C ALA A 79 -7.52 23.77 -24.66
N ARG A 80 -7.28 23.31 -23.42
CA ARG A 80 -6.14 23.75 -22.59
C ARG A 80 -4.95 22.82 -22.66
N LEU A 81 -5.19 21.51 -22.76
CA LEU A 81 -4.15 20.49 -22.81
C LEU A 81 -3.52 20.39 -24.21
N TYR A 82 -4.32 20.58 -25.26
CA TYR A 82 -3.89 20.46 -26.65
C TYR A 82 -4.28 21.71 -27.46
N PRO A 83 -3.70 22.89 -27.17
CA PRO A 83 -4.03 24.13 -27.87
C PRO A 83 -3.71 24.08 -29.38
N GLU A 84 -2.72 23.27 -29.77
CA GLU A 84 -2.28 23.11 -31.15
C GLU A 84 -3.19 22.20 -31.99
N LEU A 85 -4.13 21.47 -31.36
CA LEU A 85 -5.03 20.55 -32.04
C LEU A 85 -6.42 21.16 -32.22
N PRO A 86 -7.11 20.88 -33.34
CA PRO A 86 -8.51 21.25 -33.47
C PRO A 86 -9.33 20.56 -32.38
N LEU A 87 -10.31 21.27 -31.81
CA LEU A 87 -11.02 20.83 -30.60
C LEU A 87 -11.57 19.40 -30.69
N ARG A 88 -12.09 18.99 -31.86
CA ARG A 88 -12.58 17.63 -32.09
C ARG A 88 -11.48 16.58 -31.91
N ALA A 89 -10.30 16.82 -32.48
CA ALA A 89 -9.15 15.92 -32.35
C ALA A 89 -8.57 15.95 -30.94
N ALA A 90 -8.55 17.12 -30.30
CA ALA A 90 -8.12 17.27 -28.92
C ALA A 90 -9.01 16.48 -27.95
N VAL A 91 -10.34 16.55 -28.11
CA VAL A 91 -11.29 15.75 -27.33
C VAL A 91 -11.10 14.27 -27.61
N ALA A 92 -11.02 13.88 -28.89
CA ALA A 92 -10.80 12.48 -29.26
C ALA A 92 -9.55 11.91 -28.59
N ARG A 93 -8.42 12.64 -28.64
CA ARG A 93 -7.17 12.26 -27.98
C ARG A 93 -7.25 12.23 -26.46
N LEU A 94 -8.03 13.15 -25.87
CA LEU A 94 -8.22 13.22 -24.42
C LEU A 94 -9.05 12.03 -23.89
N THR A 95 -10.05 11.60 -24.65
CA THR A 95 -10.96 10.49 -24.30
C THR A 95 -10.51 9.15 -24.84
N ASP A 96 -9.45 9.12 -25.65
CA ASP A 96 -8.86 7.89 -26.14
C ASP A 96 -8.23 7.14 -24.97
N ASN A 97 -8.90 6.05 -24.57
CA ASN A 97 -8.49 5.19 -23.47
C ASN A 97 -7.43 4.17 -23.88
N THR A 98 -6.89 4.28 -25.10
CA THR A 98 -5.78 3.43 -25.55
C THR A 98 -4.65 3.55 -24.52
N PRO A 99 -4.31 2.47 -23.79
CA PRO A 99 -3.23 2.48 -22.84
C PRO A 99 -1.98 3.00 -23.54
N ILE A 100 -1.40 4.09 -23.05
CA ILE A 100 -0.09 4.52 -23.53
C ILE A 100 0.86 3.38 -23.15
N PRO A 101 1.46 2.66 -24.12
CA PRO A 101 2.40 1.61 -23.79
C PRO A 101 3.52 2.27 -23.00
N LEU A 102 3.74 1.80 -21.77
CA LEU A 102 4.95 2.16 -21.06
C LEU A 102 6.11 1.70 -21.96
N PRO A 103 7.15 2.53 -22.15
CA PRO A 103 8.35 2.06 -22.81
C PRO A 103 8.76 0.74 -22.14
N PRO A 104 9.06 -0.32 -22.91
CA PRO A 104 9.53 -1.57 -22.31
C PRO A 104 10.67 -1.22 -21.35
N GLU A 105 10.62 -1.75 -20.13
CA GLU A 105 11.71 -1.54 -19.16
C GLU A 105 13.01 -1.90 -19.88
N PRO A 106 13.97 -0.96 -19.96
CA PRO A 106 15.23 -1.25 -20.60
C PRO A 106 15.82 -2.49 -19.88
N PRO A 107 16.37 -3.46 -20.62
CA PRO A 107 16.96 -4.64 -20.00
C PRO A 107 17.92 -4.17 -18.91
N GLY A 108 17.62 -4.57 -17.66
CA GLY A 108 18.35 -4.10 -16.50
C GLY A 108 19.84 -4.34 -16.69
N LEU A 109 20.64 -3.29 -16.45
CA LEU A 109 22.09 -3.41 -16.51
C LEU A 109 22.52 -4.58 -15.60
N PRO A 110 23.48 -5.42 -16.05
CA PRO A 110 23.99 -6.49 -15.21
C PRO A 110 24.46 -5.89 -13.87
N PRO A 111 24.12 -6.51 -12.74
CA PRO A 111 24.40 -5.94 -11.43
C PRO A 111 25.91 -5.71 -11.30
N THR A 112 26.27 -4.50 -10.90
CA THR A 112 27.65 -4.10 -10.67
C THR A 112 28.28 -4.96 -9.57
N ARG A 113 29.62 -5.09 -9.56
CA ARG A 113 30.33 -5.90 -8.55
C ARG A 113 29.99 -5.45 -7.11
N GLU A 114 29.80 -4.16 -6.90
CA GLU A 114 29.41 -3.60 -5.60
C GLU A 114 27.99 -4.04 -5.19
N GLN A 115 27.02 -4.01 -6.11
CA GLN A 115 25.67 -4.52 -5.86
C GLN A 115 25.68 -6.02 -5.55
N GLN A 116 26.52 -6.80 -6.23
CA GLN A 116 26.70 -8.22 -5.94
C GLN A 116 27.32 -8.44 -4.55
N GLN A 117 28.31 -7.65 -4.16
CA GLN A 117 28.90 -7.73 -2.81
C GLN A 117 27.89 -7.30 -1.73
N GLN A 118 27.06 -6.29 -1.99
CA GLN A 118 26.01 -5.88 -1.06
C GLN A 118 24.93 -6.95 -0.93
N ALA A 119 24.52 -7.59 -2.02
CA ALA A 119 23.59 -8.72 -1.98
C ALA A 119 24.17 -9.92 -1.22
N ARG A 120 25.46 -10.21 -1.38
CA ARG A 120 26.16 -11.25 -0.60
C ARG A 120 26.17 -10.93 0.89
N ARG A 121 26.54 -9.70 1.27
CA ARG A 121 26.51 -9.25 2.68
C ARG A 121 25.10 -9.34 3.28
N LEU A 122 24.07 -8.99 2.50
CA LEU A 122 22.68 -9.12 2.92
C LEU A 122 22.28 -10.59 3.12
N ALA A 123 22.66 -11.49 2.21
CA ALA A 123 22.39 -12.92 2.32
C ALA A 123 23.11 -13.55 3.53
N GLU A 124 24.37 -13.18 3.77
CA GLU A 124 25.15 -13.61 4.93
C GLU A 124 24.52 -13.12 6.24
N ALA A 125 24.14 -11.84 6.31
CA ALA A 125 23.45 -11.26 7.47
C ALA A 125 22.09 -11.93 7.71
N SER A 126 21.32 -12.19 6.65
CA SER A 126 20.04 -12.90 6.73
C SER A 126 20.23 -14.31 7.27
N THR A 127 21.25 -15.03 6.79
CA THR A 127 21.55 -16.40 7.24
C THR A 127 21.95 -16.43 8.72
N ALA A 128 22.79 -15.49 9.15
CA ALA A 128 23.18 -15.35 10.56
C ALA A 128 21.98 -14.98 11.46
N ALA A 129 21.08 -14.11 11.00
CA ALA A 129 19.87 -13.76 11.73
C ALA A 129 18.90 -14.94 11.86
N THR A 130 18.71 -15.72 10.79
CA THR A 130 17.88 -16.93 10.82
C THR A 130 18.47 -17.99 11.75
N ALA A 131 19.80 -18.15 11.79
CA ALA A 131 20.46 -19.07 12.71
C ALA A 131 20.24 -18.68 14.18
N ARG A 132 20.39 -17.39 14.53
CA ARG A 132 20.11 -16.88 15.88
C ARG A 132 18.65 -17.04 16.28
N LEU A 133 17.73 -16.83 15.34
CA LEU A 133 16.30 -17.04 15.59
C LEU A 133 16.01 -18.52 15.86
N ARG A 134 16.62 -19.45 15.10
CA ARG A 134 16.50 -20.89 15.37
C ARG A 134 17.09 -21.28 16.73
N GLU A 135 18.24 -20.74 17.09
CA GLU A 135 18.87 -20.97 18.40
C GLU A 135 18.03 -20.43 19.56
N ALA A 136 17.42 -19.25 19.40
CA ALA A 136 16.53 -18.66 20.41
C ALA A 136 15.19 -19.40 20.54
N LEU A 137 14.78 -20.12 19.49
CA LEU A 137 13.55 -20.89 19.44
C LEU A 137 13.76 -22.39 19.74
N GLU A 138 15.00 -22.85 19.94
CA GLU A 138 15.27 -24.19 20.46
C GLU A 138 14.66 -24.30 21.87
N PRO A 139 13.76 -25.28 22.11
CA PRO A 139 13.06 -25.39 23.38
C PRO A 139 14.07 -25.70 24.50
N ARG A 140 14.10 -24.81 25.50
CA ARG A 140 14.86 -24.93 26.74
C ARG A 140 14.70 -26.34 27.32
N ARG A 141 15.78 -27.14 27.28
CA ARG A 141 15.84 -28.46 27.94
C ARG A 141 15.28 -28.35 29.36
N PRO A 142 14.31 -29.19 29.77
CA PRO A 142 13.89 -29.23 31.16
C PRO A 142 15.10 -29.68 32.01
N PRO A 143 15.36 -29.04 33.17
CA PRO A 143 16.47 -29.44 34.03
C PRO A 143 16.25 -30.88 34.49
N ALA A 144 17.31 -31.69 34.35
CA ALA A 144 17.31 -33.08 34.77
C ALA A 144 16.83 -33.20 36.22
N GLU A 145 15.83 -34.05 36.46
CA GLU A 145 15.32 -34.42 37.77
C GLU A 145 16.47 -34.86 38.68
N THR A 146 16.89 -33.97 39.60
CA THR A 146 17.83 -34.32 40.65
C THR A 146 17.15 -35.27 41.63
N LYS A 147 17.44 -36.57 41.50
CA LYS A 147 17.07 -37.58 42.51
C LYS A 147 17.49 -37.10 43.91
N PRO A 148 16.62 -37.21 44.93
CA PRO A 148 16.94 -36.74 46.27
C PRO A 148 18.14 -37.50 46.85
N ARG A 149 19.02 -36.75 47.51
CA ARG A 149 20.31 -37.25 48.00
C ARG A 149 20.05 -38.25 49.14
N PRO A 150 20.84 -39.34 49.29
CA PRO A 150 20.59 -40.38 50.29
C PRO A 150 20.48 -39.87 51.74
N LYS A 151 21.10 -38.73 52.05
CA LYS A 151 21.00 -38.07 53.36
C LYS A 151 19.57 -37.58 53.68
N ASP A 152 18.79 -37.20 52.67
CA ASP A 152 17.42 -36.72 52.85
C ASP A 152 16.46 -37.88 53.13
N ALA A 153 16.68 -39.04 52.52
CA ALA A 153 15.97 -40.28 52.86
C ALA A 153 16.23 -40.70 54.32
N ARG A 154 17.49 -40.58 54.80
CA ARG A 154 17.84 -40.86 56.19
C ARG A 154 17.20 -39.87 57.17
N LYS A 155 17.11 -38.59 56.82
CA LYS A 155 16.40 -37.57 57.63
C LYS A 155 14.90 -37.83 57.68
N ALA A 156 14.29 -38.28 56.58
CA ALA A 156 12.88 -38.65 56.54
C ALA A 156 12.59 -39.85 57.46
N TRP A 157 13.44 -40.88 57.43
CA TRP A 157 13.34 -42.03 58.33
C TRP A 157 13.48 -41.65 59.81
N ILE A 158 14.45 -40.79 60.15
CA ILE A 158 14.63 -40.33 61.53
C ILE A 158 13.41 -39.53 62.01
N ARG A 159 12.83 -38.67 61.16
CA ARG A 159 11.58 -37.96 61.51
C ARG A 159 10.40 -38.90 61.73
N ALA A 160 10.22 -39.90 60.86
CA ALA A 160 9.15 -40.87 60.99
C ALA A 160 9.27 -41.70 62.29
N GLY A 161 10.49 -42.12 62.66
CA GLY A 161 10.74 -42.82 63.92
C GLY A 161 10.48 -41.95 65.16
N LEU A 162 10.80 -40.66 65.08
CA LEU A 162 10.54 -39.70 66.16
C LEU A 162 9.04 -39.43 66.35
N GLU A 163 8.26 -39.40 65.27
CA GLU A 163 6.80 -39.25 65.33
C GLU A 163 6.09 -40.49 65.89
N GLN A 164 6.59 -41.70 65.62
CA GLN A 164 6.06 -42.93 66.24
C GLN A 164 6.27 -42.95 67.76
N LEU A 165 7.44 -42.53 68.24
CA LEU A 165 7.73 -42.47 69.69
C LEU A 165 6.91 -41.39 70.42
N ARG A 166 6.52 -40.32 69.72
CA ARG A 166 5.73 -39.22 70.29
C ARG A 166 4.22 -39.52 70.36
N ARG A 167 3.78 -40.63 69.76
CA ARG A 167 2.37 -41.08 69.73
C ARG A 167 2.08 -42.31 70.61
N GLY A 168 3.06 -42.79 71.38
CA GLY A 168 2.92 -43.97 72.23
C GLY A 168 3.33 -43.75 73.69
N VAL A 169 2.47 -43.09 74.46
CA VAL A 169 2.14 -43.35 75.89
C VAL A 169 0.68 -42.96 76.07
#